data_AF-A0A327VQT1-F1
#
_entry.id   AF-A0A327VQT1-F1
#
_cell.length_a   1.000
_cell.length_b   1.000
_cell.length_c   1.000
_cell.angle_alpha   90.00
_cell.angle_beta   90.00
_cell.angle_gamma   90.00
#
_symmetry.space_group_name_H-M   'P 1'
#
loop_
_entity.id
_entity.type
_entity.pdbx_description
1 polymer ?
#
loop_
_entity_poly.entity_id
_entity_poly.type
_entity_poly.pdbx_seq_one_letter_code
_entity_poly.pdbx_strand_id
1 'polypeptide(L)'
;MSTVSVPSIPLSWLEALTPQGRLVTTIAGTGLILTADKTADGGARGRIEWNRAGFMRARHGTGYAPLPDGIWKDAESGLGDRQVASRYPLLYPPDAWDVMSMMELQCPGIEYRRGEADGLRTVWLLHPDGSWARASAAGFLDSPTVHEAGPQHLWSRLERIRDRLNREGALPLYGATAQISPDGETTLSRGNWKHTL
;
A
#
# COMPACT_ATOMS: atom_id res chain seq x y z
N MET A 1 -3.91 -25.39 -3.48
CA MET A 1 -3.21 -24.42 -4.35
C MET A 1 -2.98 -23.18 -3.50
N SER A 2 -1.73 -22.83 -3.17
CA SER A 2 -1.43 -21.62 -2.39
C SER A 2 -0.97 -20.56 -3.38
N THR A 3 -1.81 -19.57 -3.65
CA THR A 3 -1.45 -18.39 -4.45
C THR A 3 -0.79 -17.37 -3.52
N VAL A 4 0.49 -17.07 -3.77
CA VAL A 4 1.25 -16.06 -3.03
C VAL A 4 1.39 -14.81 -3.90
N SER A 5 1.19 -13.64 -3.31
CA SER A 5 1.52 -12.37 -3.95
C SER A 5 3.00 -12.03 -3.76
N VAL A 6 3.62 -11.41 -4.76
CA VAL A 6 5.04 -10.99 -4.72
C VAL A 6 5.15 -9.46 -4.67
N PRO A 7 6.10 -8.88 -3.93
CA PRO A 7 6.26 -7.42 -3.85
C PRO A 7 6.73 -6.81 -5.17
N SER A 8 7.57 -7.55 -5.89
CA SER A 8 8.04 -7.25 -7.24
C SER A 8 8.13 -8.54 -8.05
N ILE A 9 8.26 -8.44 -9.37
CA ILE A 9 8.29 -9.59 -10.26
C ILE A 9 9.65 -10.29 -10.16
N PRO A 10 9.72 -11.56 -9.73
CA PRO A 10 10.98 -12.28 -9.67
C PRO A 10 11.57 -12.44 -11.07
N LEU A 11 12.87 -12.17 -11.22
CA LEU A 11 13.58 -12.31 -12.49
C LEU A 11 13.41 -13.72 -13.08
N SER A 12 13.45 -14.75 -12.23
CA SER A 12 13.27 -16.15 -12.65
C SER A 12 11.93 -16.42 -13.34
N TRP A 13 10.89 -15.63 -13.05
CA TRP A 13 9.60 -15.75 -13.75
C TRP A 13 9.71 -15.21 -15.17
N LEU A 14 10.43 -14.10 -15.37
CA LEU A 14 10.68 -13.56 -16.70
C LEU A 14 11.52 -14.54 -17.52
N GLU A 15 12.57 -15.11 -16.93
CA GLU A 15 13.42 -16.10 -17.58
C GLU A 15 12.64 -17.33 -18.03
N ALA A 16 11.73 -17.82 -17.19
CA ALA A 16 10.91 -19.00 -17.48
C ALA A 16 9.83 -18.77 -18.56
N LEU A 17 9.43 -17.51 -18.82
CA LEU A 17 8.44 -17.21 -19.86
C LEU A 17 9.01 -17.47 -21.26
N THR A 18 8.27 -18.19 -22.09
CA THR A 18 8.55 -18.27 -23.53
C THR A 18 8.47 -16.87 -24.16
N PRO A 19 9.14 -16.61 -25.29
CA PRO A 19 8.92 -15.38 -26.05
C PRO A 19 7.43 -15.15 -26.29
N GLN A 20 6.96 -13.90 -26.10
CA GLN A 20 5.53 -13.52 -26.15
C GLN A 20 4.64 -14.17 -25.06
N GLY A 21 5.23 -14.87 -24.09
CA GLY A 21 4.52 -15.38 -22.93
C GLY A 21 3.94 -14.25 -22.08
N ARG A 22 2.75 -14.48 -21.53
CA ARG A 22 2.03 -13.53 -20.68
C ARG A 22 2.19 -13.89 -19.21
N LEU A 23 2.55 -12.91 -18.39
CA LEU A 23 2.49 -12.95 -16.94
C LEU A 23 1.20 -12.26 -16.46
N VAL A 24 0.49 -12.91 -15.55
CA VAL A 24 -0.60 -12.30 -14.77
C VAL A 24 -0.35 -12.61 -13.30
N THR A 25 -0.21 -11.58 -12.48
CA THR A 25 0.07 -11.73 -11.05
C THR A 25 -0.46 -10.56 -10.24
N THR A 26 -0.51 -10.70 -8.91
CA THR A 26 -0.87 -9.62 -7.99
C THR A 26 0.36 -9.05 -7.30
N ILE A 27 0.36 -7.74 -7.06
CA ILE A 27 1.41 -7.08 -6.27
C ILE A 27 1.08 -7.20 -4.78
N ALA A 28 2.02 -7.71 -3.99
CA ALA A 28 1.81 -8.00 -2.56
C ALA A 28 1.42 -6.77 -1.75
N GLY A 29 0.50 -6.96 -0.80
CA GLY A 29 0.01 -5.88 0.06
C GLY A 29 -0.87 -4.85 -0.67
N THR A 30 -1.20 -5.09 -1.93
CA THR A 30 -2.08 -4.22 -2.74
C THR A 30 -3.28 -4.98 -3.28
N GLY A 31 -4.19 -4.25 -3.92
CA GLY A 31 -5.28 -4.80 -4.73
C GLY A 31 -4.99 -4.80 -6.24
N LEU A 32 -3.71 -4.72 -6.64
CA LEU A 32 -3.29 -4.53 -8.03
C LEU A 32 -3.04 -5.87 -8.72
N ILE A 33 -3.63 -6.05 -9.91
CA ILE A 33 -3.31 -7.14 -10.83
C ILE A 33 -2.43 -6.57 -11.94
N LEU A 34 -1.24 -7.12 -12.11
CA LEU A 34 -0.32 -6.82 -13.21
C LEU A 34 -0.47 -7.87 -14.30
N THR A 35 -0.78 -7.42 -15.51
CA THR A 35 -0.69 -8.23 -16.74
C THR A 35 0.43 -7.67 -17.60
N ALA A 36 1.40 -8.49 -18.00
CA ALA A 36 2.50 -8.08 -18.87
C ALA A 36 2.93 -9.20 -19.83
N ASP A 37 3.31 -8.81 -21.04
CA ASP A 37 3.81 -9.71 -22.08
C ASP A 37 5.33 -9.60 -22.20
N LYS A 38 6.02 -10.73 -22.30
CA LYS A 38 7.49 -10.78 -22.42
C LYS A 38 7.94 -10.10 -23.72
N THR A 39 8.91 -9.20 -23.60
CA THR A 39 9.51 -8.48 -24.73
C THR A 39 10.77 -9.18 -25.23
N ALA A 40 11.17 -8.86 -26.47
CA ALA A 40 12.31 -9.50 -27.14
C ALA A 40 13.66 -9.20 -26.46
N ASP A 41 13.75 -8.11 -25.70
CA ASP A 41 14.92 -7.71 -24.91
C ASP A 41 15.03 -8.48 -23.57
N GLY A 42 14.10 -9.39 -23.27
CA GLY A 42 14.09 -10.19 -22.05
C GLY A 42 13.26 -9.60 -20.90
N GLY A 43 12.80 -8.36 -21.03
CA GLY A 43 11.87 -7.74 -20.08
C GLY A 43 10.41 -8.11 -20.30
N ALA A 44 9.49 -7.28 -19.81
CA ALA A 44 8.07 -7.37 -20.11
C ALA A 44 7.37 -6.01 -20.09
N ARG A 45 6.28 -5.87 -20.84
CA ARG A 45 5.46 -4.65 -20.90
C ARG A 45 3.99 -4.97 -20.74
N GLY A 46 3.27 -4.08 -20.03
CA GLY A 46 1.91 -4.38 -19.63
C GLY A 46 1.18 -3.24 -18.95
N ARG A 47 0.23 -3.60 -18.10
CA ARG A 47 -0.57 -2.65 -17.32
C ARG A 47 -1.04 -3.24 -16.00
N ILE A 48 -1.41 -2.36 -15.09
CA ILE A 48 -2.29 -2.70 -13.97
C ILE A 48 -3.72 -2.77 -14.49
N GLU A 49 -4.40 -3.88 -14.23
CA GLU A 49 -5.79 -4.07 -14.63
C GLU A 49 -6.74 -3.16 -13.85
N TRP A 50 -7.91 -2.90 -14.42
CA TRP A 50 -8.99 -2.19 -13.74
C TRP A 50 -9.70 -3.05 -12.70
N ASN A 51 -9.64 -4.38 -12.87
CA ASN A 51 -10.11 -5.33 -11.89
C ASN A 51 -9.17 -5.39 -10.69
N ARG A 52 -9.72 -5.80 -9.55
CA ARG A 52 -9.03 -5.85 -8.28
C ARG A 52 -8.96 -7.28 -7.79
N ALA A 53 -7.79 -7.71 -7.39
CA ALA A 53 -7.59 -8.93 -6.63
C ALA A 53 -6.41 -8.72 -5.68
N GLY A 54 -6.48 -9.37 -4.53
CA GLY A 54 -5.43 -9.30 -3.53
C GLY A 54 -5.26 -10.67 -2.91
N PHE A 55 -4.00 -11.08 -2.73
CA PHE A 55 -3.64 -12.18 -1.85
C PHE A 55 -2.90 -11.62 -0.64
N MET A 56 -2.90 -12.37 0.46
CA MET A 56 -2.13 -11.96 1.63
C MET A 56 -0.64 -11.98 1.28
N ARG A 57 0.12 -11.04 1.87
CA ARG A 57 1.59 -11.11 1.88
C ARG A 57 2.04 -12.47 2.44
N ALA A 58 3.18 -12.95 1.96
CA ALA A 58 3.89 -14.00 2.70
C ALA A 58 4.22 -13.47 4.10
N ARG A 59 3.66 -14.09 5.14
CA ARG A 59 3.84 -13.69 6.56
C ARG A 59 5.09 -14.28 7.20
N HIS A 60 5.96 -14.91 6.39
CA HIS A 60 7.20 -15.54 6.80
C HIS A 60 8.23 -15.43 5.66
N GLY A 61 9.52 -15.37 5.99
CA GLY A 61 10.63 -15.30 5.04
C GLY A 61 11.39 -13.97 5.11
N THR A 62 12.45 -13.85 4.31
CA THR A 62 13.41 -12.73 4.35
C THR A 62 12.82 -11.37 3.96
N GLY A 63 11.67 -11.35 3.27
CA GLY A 63 10.94 -10.13 2.92
C GLY A 63 9.88 -9.69 3.93
N TYR A 64 9.69 -10.43 5.04
CA TYR A 64 8.77 -10.06 6.11
C TYR A 64 9.55 -9.36 7.23
N ALA A 65 9.45 -8.04 7.29
CA ALA A 65 9.94 -7.27 8.43
C ALA A 65 8.83 -7.21 9.49
N PRO A 66 8.99 -7.89 10.65
CA PRO A 66 8.01 -7.79 11.72
C PRO A 66 7.96 -6.35 12.25
N LEU A 67 6.81 -5.96 12.79
CA LEU A 67 6.68 -4.72 13.54
C LEU A 67 7.62 -4.73 14.76
N PRO A 68 8.25 -3.59 15.11
CA PRO A 68 9.07 -3.48 16.31
C PRO A 68 8.29 -3.85 17.58
N ASP A 69 8.98 -4.49 18.53
CA ASP A 69 8.40 -4.77 19.84
C ASP A 69 7.95 -3.46 20.51
N GLY A 70 6.75 -3.46 21.07
CA GLY A 70 6.20 -2.29 21.78
C GLY A 70 5.52 -1.24 20.91
N ILE A 71 5.69 -1.25 19.57
CA ILE A 71 5.06 -0.23 18.70
C ILE A 71 3.54 -0.18 18.86
N TRP A 72 2.91 -1.31 19.15
CA TRP A 72 1.48 -1.36 19.43
C TRP A 72 1.13 -0.58 20.70
N LYS A 73 1.90 -0.74 21.77
CA LYS A 73 1.68 -0.06 23.05
C LYS A 73 1.86 1.45 22.89
N ASP A 74 2.87 1.85 22.12
CA ASP A 74 3.14 3.25 21.79
C ASP A 74 2.00 3.84 20.96
N ALA A 75 1.52 3.12 19.94
CA ALA A 75 0.41 3.58 19.11
C ALA A 75 -0.95 3.58 19.84
N GLU A 76 -1.15 2.71 20.81
CA GLU A 76 -2.40 2.62 21.58
C GLU A 76 -2.58 3.81 22.51
N SER A 77 -1.51 4.25 23.18
CA SER A 77 -1.58 5.23 24.29
C SER A 77 -0.68 6.46 24.14
N GLY A 78 0.28 6.42 23.22
CA GLY A 78 1.27 7.48 23.01
C GLY A 78 0.65 8.80 22.56
N LEU A 79 1.27 9.90 23.01
CA LEU A 79 0.91 11.25 22.59
C LEU A 79 1.43 11.57 21.17
N GLY A 80 2.42 10.81 20.71
CA GLY A 80 3.13 11.03 19.45
C GLY A 80 4.01 12.27 19.48
N ASP A 81 4.80 12.44 18.41
CA ASP A 81 5.61 13.64 18.19
C ASP A 81 4.75 14.80 17.66
N ARG A 82 3.59 14.45 17.10
CA ARG A 82 2.66 15.39 16.49
C ARG A 82 1.23 15.01 16.76
N GLN A 83 0.43 16.04 17.09
CA GLN A 83 -1.01 15.94 17.22
C GLN A 83 -1.67 16.88 16.20
N VAL A 84 -2.60 16.37 15.39
CA VAL A 84 -3.36 17.17 14.40
C VAL A 84 -4.82 16.79 14.36
N ALA A 85 -5.69 17.76 14.10
CA ALA A 85 -7.05 17.48 13.66
C ALA A 85 -7.03 17.14 12.17
N SER A 86 -7.52 15.97 11.79
CA SER A 86 -7.56 15.54 10.40
C SER A 86 -8.62 16.31 9.61
N ARG A 87 -8.31 16.62 8.35
CA ARG A 87 -9.24 17.32 7.46
C ARG A 87 -10.49 16.48 7.13
N TYR A 88 -10.35 15.16 7.17
CA TYR A 88 -11.36 14.25 6.67
C TYR A 88 -11.76 13.24 7.74
N PRO A 89 -13.00 12.68 7.68
CA PRO A 89 -13.42 11.62 8.58
C PRO A 89 -12.50 10.40 8.55
N LEU A 90 -12.56 9.58 9.60
CA LEU A 90 -11.81 8.33 9.68
C LEU A 90 -12.00 7.48 8.41
N LEU A 91 -10.88 7.00 7.89
CA LEU A 91 -10.84 6.03 6.81
C LEU A 91 -10.01 4.85 7.31
N TYR A 92 -10.56 3.64 7.22
CA TYR A 92 -9.79 2.42 7.39
C TYR A 92 -9.29 1.99 6.00
N PRO A 93 -7.99 2.13 5.68
CA PRO A 93 -7.50 1.94 4.31
C PRO A 93 -7.88 0.58 3.70
N PRO A 94 -7.87 -0.56 4.43
CA PRO A 94 -8.30 -1.84 3.85
C PRO A 94 -9.72 -1.87 3.26
N ASP A 95 -10.61 -0.96 3.67
CA ASP A 95 -11.96 -0.84 3.09
C ASP A 95 -11.96 0.00 1.77
N ALA A 96 -10.86 0.71 1.47
CA ALA A 96 -10.64 1.53 0.28
C ALA A 96 -9.40 1.07 -0.50
N TRP A 97 -9.60 0.11 -1.41
CA TRP A 97 -8.52 -0.66 -2.05
C TRP A 97 -7.48 0.18 -2.80
N ASP A 98 -7.88 1.27 -3.43
CA ASP A 98 -6.98 2.20 -4.13
C ASP A 98 -6.12 2.99 -3.14
N VAL A 99 -6.72 3.46 -2.04
CA VAL A 99 -5.99 4.14 -0.95
C VAL A 99 -5.03 3.18 -0.26
N MET A 100 -5.48 1.96 0.08
CA MET A 100 -4.62 0.92 0.66
C MET A 100 -3.46 0.57 -0.27
N SER A 101 -3.74 0.36 -1.56
CA SER A 101 -2.68 0.04 -2.54
C SER A 101 -1.68 1.19 -2.68
N MET A 102 -2.13 2.45 -2.70
CA MET A 102 -1.22 3.60 -2.76
C MET A 102 -0.41 3.75 -1.47
N MET A 103 -1.00 3.49 -0.31
CA MET A 103 -0.28 3.46 0.96
C MET A 103 0.79 2.38 0.96
N GLU A 104 0.48 1.18 0.45
CA GLU A 104 1.46 0.10 0.36
C GLU A 104 2.63 0.43 -0.56
N LEU A 105 2.36 0.96 -1.76
CA LEU A 105 3.42 1.39 -2.67
C LEU A 105 4.31 2.47 -2.03
N GLN A 106 3.74 3.36 -1.22
CA GLN A 106 4.50 4.45 -0.60
C GLN A 106 5.15 4.11 0.75
N CYS A 107 4.64 3.11 1.45
CA CYS A 107 5.09 2.63 2.76
C CYS A 107 5.04 1.08 2.78
N PRO A 108 5.91 0.40 2.02
CA PRO A 108 5.87 -1.05 1.92
C PRO A 108 5.97 -1.70 3.31
N GLY A 109 5.06 -2.63 3.60
CA GLY A 109 5.05 -3.30 4.90
C GLY A 109 4.13 -2.65 5.93
N ILE A 110 3.46 -1.53 5.61
CA ILE A 110 2.48 -0.90 6.49
C ILE A 110 1.40 -1.92 6.93
N GLU A 111 1.02 -1.82 8.20
CA GLU A 111 -0.06 -2.58 8.83
C GLU A 111 -1.18 -1.65 9.31
N TYR A 112 -2.40 -2.19 9.32
CA TYR A 112 -3.60 -1.46 9.68
C TYR A 112 -4.35 -2.17 10.79
N ARG A 113 -4.80 -1.42 11.79
CA ARG A 113 -5.74 -1.91 12.81
C ARG A 113 -6.89 -0.94 12.97
N ARG A 114 -8.03 -1.44 13.41
CA ARG A 114 -9.18 -0.63 13.80
C ARG A 114 -9.81 -1.20 15.06
N GLY A 115 -10.47 -0.35 15.82
CA GLY A 115 -11.13 -0.71 17.06
C GLY A 115 -12.16 0.33 17.44
N GLU A 116 -13.03 -0.05 18.37
CA GLU A 116 -14.04 0.83 18.94
C GLU A 116 -14.11 0.54 20.43
N ALA A 117 -13.98 1.59 21.24
CA ALA A 117 -14.08 1.52 22.69
C ALA A 117 -14.70 2.83 23.20
N ASP A 118 -15.62 2.74 24.17
CA ASP A 118 -16.26 3.90 24.80
C ASP A 118 -16.90 4.89 23.80
N GLY A 119 -17.44 4.37 22.69
CA GLY A 119 -18.03 5.17 21.61
C GLY A 119 -17.02 5.90 20.72
N LEU A 120 -15.72 5.68 20.93
CA LEU A 120 -14.63 6.22 20.13
C LEU A 120 -14.15 5.17 19.14
N ARG A 121 -14.23 5.48 17.84
CA ARG A 121 -13.65 4.65 16.79
C ARG A 121 -12.22 5.09 16.56
N THR A 122 -11.32 4.12 16.41
CA THR A 122 -9.89 4.37 16.25
C THR A 122 -9.33 3.57 15.09
N VAL A 123 -8.48 4.21 14.30
CA VAL A 123 -7.68 3.59 13.25
C VAL A 123 -6.20 3.77 13.59
N TRP A 124 -5.45 2.68 13.50
CA TRP A 124 -3.99 2.68 13.65
C TRP A 124 -3.31 2.31 12.35
N LEU A 125 -2.24 3.05 12.05
CA LEU A 125 -1.27 2.77 11.00
C LEU A 125 0.05 2.43 11.68
N LEU A 126 0.67 1.31 11.34
CA LEU A 126 1.93 0.85 11.94
C LEU A 126 2.91 0.50 10.82
N HIS A 127 4.18 0.78 10.99
CA HIS A 127 5.19 0.47 9.99
C HIS A 127 6.44 -0.17 10.61
N PRO A 128 7.14 -1.09 9.90
CA PRO A 128 8.32 -1.77 10.42
C PRO A 128 9.50 -0.87 10.82
N ASP A 129 9.56 0.37 10.32
CA ASP A 129 10.58 1.36 10.71
C ASP A 129 10.30 2.05 12.06
N GLY A 130 9.26 1.65 12.78
CA GLY A 130 8.85 2.25 14.04
C GLY A 130 7.85 3.39 13.93
N SER A 131 7.51 3.82 12.71
CA SER A 131 6.49 4.86 12.51
C SER A 131 5.11 4.35 12.86
N TRP A 132 4.30 5.18 13.50
CA TRP A 132 2.92 4.88 13.80
C TRP A 132 2.03 6.12 13.73
N ALA A 133 0.73 5.88 13.50
CA ALA A 133 -0.31 6.88 13.67
C ALA A 133 -1.55 6.26 14.32
N ARG A 134 -2.21 7.03 15.18
CA ARG A 134 -3.51 6.74 15.81
C ARG A 134 -4.46 7.88 15.52
N ALA A 135 -5.55 7.61 14.84
CA ALA A 135 -6.62 8.57 14.58
C ALA A 135 -7.91 8.11 15.26
N SER A 136 -8.54 8.99 16.03
CA SER A 136 -9.75 8.66 16.80
C SER A 136 -10.86 9.69 16.61
N ALA A 137 -12.10 9.24 16.46
CA ALA A 137 -13.29 10.10 16.34
C ALA A 137 -14.52 9.42 16.95
N ALA A 138 -15.41 10.20 17.55
CA ALA A 138 -16.69 9.71 18.07
C ALA A 138 -17.70 9.55 16.92
N GLY A 139 -18.08 10.65 16.26
CA GLY A 139 -19.06 10.67 15.18
C GLY A 139 -18.51 10.21 13.83
N PHE A 140 -19.39 9.62 13.00
CA PHE A 140 -19.01 9.04 11.71
C PHE A 140 -18.34 10.03 10.75
N LEU A 141 -18.78 11.29 10.79
CA LEU A 141 -18.28 12.37 9.96
C LEU A 141 -17.37 13.36 10.71
N ASP A 142 -17.08 13.08 11.99
CA ASP A 142 -16.24 13.96 12.78
C ASP A 142 -14.80 13.91 12.28
N SER A 143 -14.14 15.07 12.30
CA SER A 143 -12.69 15.15 12.09
C SER A 143 -11.97 14.43 13.23
N PRO A 144 -11.20 13.35 12.96
CA PRO A 144 -10.49 12.65 14.00
C PRO A 144 -9.32 13.47 14.54
N THR A 145 -9.06 13.29 15.83
CA THR A 145 -7.79 13.69 16.45
C THR A 145 -6.76 12.62 16.14
N VAL A 146 -5.64 13.04 15.59
CA VAL A 146 -4.55 12.18 15.13
C VAL A 146 -3.32 12.42 15.98
N HIS A 147 -2.70 11.34 16.42
CA HIS A 147 -1.36 11.31 17.00
C HIS A 147 -0.47 10.50 16.07
N GLU A 148 0.72 11.00 15.74
CA GLU A 148 1.70 10.26 14.93
C GLU A 148 3.12 10.47 15.46
N ALA A 149 3.97 9.46 15.28
CA ALA A 149 5.37 9.49 15.67
C ALA A 149 6.24 8.65 14.73
N GLY A 150 7.55 8.87 14.81
CA GLY A 150 8.56 8.11 14.09
C GLY A 150 8.94 8.71 12.73
N PRO A 151 9.82 8.01 11.97
CA PRO A 151 10.44 8.54 10.76
C PRO A 151 9.47 8.95 9.65
N GLN A 152 8.29 8.30 9.59
CA GLN A 152 7.25 8.57 8.62
C GLN A 152 5.99 9.12 9.28
N HIS A 153 5.51 10.26 8.78
CA HIS A 153 4.20 10.80 9.12
C HIS A 153 3.09 10.05 8.38
N LEU A 154 2.76 8.83 8.85
CA LEU A 154 1.88 7.89 8.14
C LEU A 154 0.49 8.46 7.89
N TRP A 155 -0.10 9.18 8.85
CA TRP A 155 -1.43 9.77 8.66
C TRP A 155 -1.38 10.95 7.70
N SER A 156 -0.36 11.81 7.83
CA SER A 156 -0.12 12.89 6.87
C SER A 156 0.05 12.36 5.44
N ARG A 157 0.68 11.19 5.27
CA ARG A 157 0.78 10.52 3.96
C ARG A 157 -0.57 10.02 3.46
N LEU A 158 -1.37 9.39 4.32
CA LEU A 158 -2.75 8.99 4.01
C LEU A 158 -3.59 10.20 3.55
N GLU A 159 -3.49 11.34 4.24
CA GLU A 159 -4.19 12.56 3.85
C GLU A 159 -3.76 13.08 2.48
N ARG A 160 -2.46 13.06 2.14
CA ARG A 160 -1.99 13.44 0.80
C ARG A 160 -2.56 12.55 -0.30
N ILE A 161 -2.72 11.26 -0.03
CA ILE A 161 -3.35 10.31 -0.96
C ILE A 161 -4.82 10.66 -1.14
N ARG A 162 -5.53 10.95 -0.05
CA ARG A 162 -6.95 11.36 -0.08
C ARG A 162 -7.15 12.71 -0.77
N ASP A 163 -6.28 13.68 -0.51
CA ASP A 163 -6.27 14.98 -1.21
C ASP A 163 -6.17 14.77 -2.72
N ARG A 164 -5.26 13.88 -3.16
CA ARG A 164 -5.13 13.54 -4.57
C ARG A 164 -6.39 12.88 -5.11
N LEU A 165 -6.92 11.87 -4.42
CA LEU A 165 -8.14 11.17 -4.82
C LEU A 165 -9.31 12.16 -4.98
N ASN A 166 -9.51 13.05 -4.01
CA ASN A 166 -10.58 14.04 -4.03
C ASN A 166 -10.40 15.09 -5.14
N ARG A 167 -9.16 15.48 -5.43
CA ARG A 167 -8.84 16.46 -6.48
C ARG A 167 -8.92 15.88 -7.89
N GLU A 168 -8.44 14.65 -8.08
CA GLU A 168 -8.28 14.03 -9.40
C GLU A 168 -9.40 13.02 -9.73
N GLY A 169 -10.25 12.66 -8.76
CA GLY A 169 -11.33 11.69 -8.90
C GLY A 169 -10.88 10.22 -8.94
N ALA A 170 -9.57 9.98 -9.06
CA ALA A 170 -8.98 8.64 -9.04
C ALA A 170 -7.51 8.70 -8.61
N LEU A 171 -7.00 7.58 -8.08
CA LEU A 171 -5.57 7.37 -7.91
C LEU A 171 -4.97 6.75 -9.20
N PRO A 172 -3.70 7.05 -9.53
CA PRO A 172 -3.07 6.66 -10.79
C PRO A 172 -2.67 5.17 -10.88
N LEU A 173 -3.29 4.30 -10.08
CA LEU A 173 -2.93 2.89 -9.96
C LEU A 173 -3.52 2.03 -11.07
N TYR A 174 -4.86 1.95 -11.12
CA TYR A 174 -5.56 1.14 -12.10
C TYR A 174 -5.36 1.70 -13.50
N GLY A 175 -5.07 0.83 -14.48
CA GLY A 175 -4.71 1.26 -15.83
C GLY A 175 -3.33 1.90 -15.97
N ALA A 176 -2.49 1.90 -14.92
CA ALA A 176 -1.09 2.31 -15.07
C ALA A 176 -0.36 1.39 -16.04
N THR A 177 0.46 1.96 -16.91
CA THR A 177 1.39 1.18 -17.74
C THR A 177 2.46 0.59 -16.84
N ALA A 178 2.80 -0.68 -17.09
CA ALA A 178 3.89 -1.37 -16.42
C ALA A 178 5.02 -1.69 -17.40
N GLN A 179 6.24 -1.38 -16.99
CA GLN A 179 7.45 -1.79 -17.68
C GLN A 179 8.33 -2.56 -16.70
N ILE A 180 8.71 -3.76 -17.10
CA ILE A 180 9.61 -4.63 -16.35
C ILE A 180 10.89 -4.74 -17.16
N SER A 181 12.01 -4.25 -16.63
CA SER A 181 13.30 -4.35 -17.30
C SER A 181 13.84 -5.79 -17.26
N PRO A 182 14.83 -6.12 -18.11
CA PRO A 182 15.41 -7.46 -18.14
C PRO A 182 16.08 -7.91 -16.83
N ASP A 183 16.38 -6.99 -15.92
CA ASP A 183 16.90 -7.27 -14.56
C ASP A 183 15.79 -7.43 -13.50
N GLY A 184 14.52 -7.28 -13.89
CA GLY A 184 13.35 -7.48 -13.03
C GLY A 184 12.80 -6.22 -12.36
N GLU A 185 13.43 -5.05 -12.51
CA GLU A 185 12.87 -3.81 -11.95
C GLU A 185 11.53 -3.47 -12.62
N THR A 186 10.50 -3.25 -11.81
CA THR A 186 9.14 -2.96 -12.30
C THR A 186 8.79 -1.50 -12.07
N THR A 187 8.60 -0.77 -13.16
CA THR A 187 8.11 0.62 -13.15
C THR A 187 6.63 0.68 -13.53
N LEU A 188 5.82 1.30 -12.69
CA LEU A 188 4.44 1.69 -12.95
C LEU A 188 4.36 3.18 -13.32
N SER A 189 3.54 3.54 -14.30
CA SER A 189 3.33 4.95 -14.67
C SER A 189 1.93 5.24 -15.21
N ARG A 190 1.42 6.44 -14.90
CA ARG A 190 0.15 6.97 -15.46
C ARG A 190 0.16 8.49 -15.44
N GLY A 191 0.13 9.11 -16.63
CA GLY A 191 0.36 10.55 -16.75
C GLY A 191 1.72 10.92 -16.17
N ASN A 192 1.76 11.92 -15.28
CA ASN A 192 2.98 12.36 -14.61
C ASN A 192 3.36 11.52 -13.37
N TRP A 193 2.54 10.54 -12.98
CA TRP A 193 2.86 9.65 -11.86
C TRP A 193 3.73 8.48 -12.32
N LYS A 194 4.77 8.18 -11.53
CA LYS A 194 5.68 7.06 -11.72
C LYS A 194 6.02 6.45 -10.35
N HIS A 195 6.16 5.13 -10.30
CA HIS A 195 6.56 4.39 -9.11
C HIS A 195 7.33 3.12 -9.49
N THR A 196 8.35 2.76 -8.72
CA THR A 196 9.16 1.55 -8.93
C THR A 196 8.96 0.62 -7.74
N LEU A 197 8.72 -0.67 -8.03
CA LEU A 197 8.51 -1.74 -7.03
C LEU A 197 9.83 -2.35 -6.55
#